data_AF-A0A8H7FK51-F1
#
_entry.id   AF-A0A8H7FK51-F1
#
_cell.length_a   1.000
_cell.length_b   1.000
_cell.length_c   1.000
_cell.angle_alpha   90.00
_cell.angle_beta   90.00
_cell.angle_gamma   90.00
#
_symmetry.space_group_name_H-M   'P 1'
#
loop_
_entity.id
_entity.type
_entity.pdbx_description
1 polymer ?
#
loop_
_entity_poly.entity_id
_entity_poly.type
_entity_poly.pdbx_seq_one_letter_code
_entity_poly.pdbx_strand_id
1 'polypeptide(L)'
;MPVFGNSIGAVGVWGPVTATLDWCEANYQFSKYIAEMTNTMSNLFSIWLALHGAISARKEDLPIRLTIGSLLADELPMIFVASYGLFCLFDTAHSGFGLSSLRTWLLAAALVVFNVLFTWSYIVFRDPVYHQVVFGLLVFTTAARTYYLLNGAKGTAKIPAPVRSVIARMFGLGFVLFGVGFIIWNLDNVYCDILTRGKNAVGWPLAFLLEGHAWWHIFTARNWDTIDDEWYHLTLCIKDDYRNYKLGSSLGVPYIQKVSGKKTE
;
A
#
# COMPACT_ATOMS: atom_id res chain seq x y z
N MET A 1 23.30 29.85 7.37
CA MET A 1 22.91 29.20 6.10
C MET A 1 21.44 28.84 6.22
N PRO A 2 20.59 29.07 5.21
CA PRO A 2 19.19 28.67 5.31
C PRO A 2 19.16 27.15 5.53
N VAL A 3 18.57 26.70 6.64
CA VAL A 3 18.47 25.27 6.98
C VAL A 3 17.49 24.57 6.04
N PHE A 4 16.54 25.32 5.48
CA PHE A 4 15.55 24.83 4.53
C PHE A 4 15.47 25.81 3.36
N GLY A 5 15.98 25.42 2.19
CA GLY A 5 15.98 26.25 0.99
C GLY A 5 16.59 25.51 -0.21
N ASN A 6 16.02 25.79 -1.38
CA ASN A 6 16.14 25.07 -2.66
C ASN A 6 17.41 24.20 -2.85
N SER A 7 17.19 22.90 -2.92
CA SER A 7 18.13 21.77 -3.04
C SER A 7 18.95 21.73 -4.34
N ILE A 8 18.76 22.70 -5.26
CA ILE A 8 19.33 22.72 -6.61
C ILE A 8 20.89 22.68 -6.61
N GLY A 9 21.56 22.85 -5.46
CA GLY A 9 23.03 22.77 -5.34
C GLY A 9 23.57 21.81 -4.28
N ALA A 10 22.74 21.08 -3.52
CA ALA A 10 23.22 20.19 -2.47
C ALA A 10 23.67 18.85 -3.06
N VAL A 11 24.98 18.70 -3.30
CA VAL A 11 25.57 17.44 -3.79
C VAL A 11 25.96 16.56 -2.61
N GLY A 12 25.32 15.40 -2.51
CA GLY A 12 25.68 14.36 -1.55
C GLY A 12 26.89 13.55 -1.98
N VAL A 13 27.28 12.59 -1.14
CA VAL A 13 28.39 11.67 -1.43
C VAL A 13 28.15 10.85 -2.70
N TRP A 14 26.89 10.56 -3.03
CA TRP A 14 26.48 9.70 -4.14
C TRP A 14 26.30 10.42 -5.48
N GLY A 15 26.62 11.71 -5.56
CA GLY A 15 26.53 12.50 -6.79
C GLY A 15 25.29 13.42 -6.85
N PRO A 16 25.07 14.07 -8.00
CA PRO A 16 23.96 15.01 -8.18
C PRO A 16 22.61 14.29 -8.35
N VAL A 17 21.53 14.98 -8.01
CA VAL A 17 20.16 14.51 -8.22
C VAL A 17 19.88 14.43 -9.71
N THR A 18 19.53 13.24 -10.20
CA THR A 18 19.13 12.98 -11.60
C THR A 18 17.68 12.50 -11.72
N ALA A 19 16.95 12.47 -10.60
CA ALA A 19 15.53 12.11 -10.56
C ALA A 19 14.69 13.14 -11.34
N THR A 20 13.57 12.68 -11.90
CA THR A 20 12.62 13.54 -12.61
C THR A 20 11.83 14.46 -11.68
N LEU A 21 11.71 14.10 -10.40
CA LEU A 21 11.05 14.85 -9.34
C LEU A 21 11.93 14.88 -8.09
N ASP A 22 11.93 16.02 -7.40
CA ASP A 22 12.56 16.26 -6.09
C ASP A 22 11.44 16.80 -5.18
N TRP A 23 11.30 16.27 -3.96
CA TRP A 23 10.17 16.61 -3.09
C TRP A 23 10.47 17.85 -2.24
N CYS A 24 9.51 18.27 -1.41
CA CYS A 24 9.63 19.50 -0.63
C CYS A 24 10.65 19.43 0.53
N GLU A 25 11.16 18.25 0.86
CA GLU A 25 12.18 18.08 1.89
C GLU A 25 13.55 18.50 1.35
N ALA A 26 14.36 19.20 2.16
CA ALA A 26 15.68 19.63 1.73
C ALA A 26 16.66 18.44 1.64
N ASN A 27 17.29 18.31 0.47
CA ASN A 27 18.32 17.30 0.23
C ASN A 27 19.52 17.44 1.17
N TYR A 28 19.95 16.30 1.74
CA TYR A 28 21.15 16.15 2.57
C TYR A 28 21.19 17.03 3.83
N GLN A 29 20.03 17.49 4.31
CA GLN A 29 19.92 18.41 5.46
C GLN A 29 20.53 17.85 6.75
N PHE A 30 20.37 16.56 7.00
CA PHE A 30 20.83 15.90 8.23
C PHE A 30 22.07 15.02 8.02
N SER A 31 22.35 14.64 6.78
CA SER A 31 23.45 13.75 6.44
C SER A 31 23.82 13.94 4.97
N LYS A 32 25.13 13.90 4.67
CA LYS A 32 25.61 13.90 3.27
C LYS A 32 25.40 12.56 2.56
N TYR A 33 24.96 11.53 3.28
CA TYR A 33 24.78 10.17 2.73
C TYR A 33 23.33 9.91 2.29
N ILE A 34 22.35 10.57 2.91
CA ILE A 34 20.92 10.32 2.69
C ILE A 34 20.26 11.66 2.36
N ALA A 35 19.75 11.76 1.13
CA ALA A 35 18.86 12.82 0.69
C ALA A 35 17.48 12.65 1.33
N GLU A 36 16.75 13.74 1.55
CA GLU A 36 15.39 13.72 2.14
C GLU A 36 15.23 12.70 3.28
N MET A 37 15.94 12.95 4.40
CA MET A 37 16.07 11.99 5.49
C MET A 37 14.70 11.56 6.04
N THR A 38 13.77 12.49 6.17
CA THR A 38 12.46 12.27 6.77
C THR A 38 11.60 11.41 5.84
N ASN A 39 11.58 11.72 4.55
CA ASN A 39 10.94 10.91 3.51
C ASN A 39 11.55 9.51 3.44
N THR A 40 12.88 9.41 3.53
CA THR A 40 13.58 8.11 3.50
C THR A 40 13.24 7.28 4.73
N MET A 41 13.31 7.87 5.92
CA MET A 41 13.11 7.13 7.18
C MET A 41 11.65 6.80 7.45
N SER A 42 10.69 7.58 6.95
CA SER A 42 9.27 7.25 7.07
C SER A 42 8.91 5.93 6.38
N ASN A 43 9.68 5.52 5.35
CA ASN A 43 9.51 4.21 4.70
C ASN A 43 9.89 3.00 5.59
N LEU A 44 10.61 3.20 6.70
CA LEU A 44 10.82 2.13 7.68
C LEU A 44 9.51 1.63 8.27
N PHE A 45 8.49 2.50 8.37
CA PHE A 45 7.16 2.10 8.81
C PHE A 45 6.48 1.19 7.78
N SER A 46 6.60 1.51 6.48
CA SER A 46 6.12 0.67 5.37
C SER A 46 6.77 -0.72 5.41
N ILE A 47 8.10 -0.77 5.56
CA ILE A 47 8.85 -2.03 5.66
C ILE A 47 8.39 -2.84 6.88
N TRP A 48 8.21 -2.19 8.03
CA TRP A 48 7.75 -2.85 9.25
C TRP A 48 6.35 -3.45 9.08
N LEU A 49 5.40 -2.73 8.49
CA LEU A 49 4.05 -3.24 8.21
C LEU A 49 4.09 -4.42 7.23
N ALA A 50 4.84 -4.31 6.14
CA ALA A 50 5.03 -5.38 5.16
C ALA A 50 5.56 -6.67 5.81
N LEU A 51 6.60 -6.55 6.65
CA LEU A 51 7.16 -7.67 7.41
C LEU A 51 6.17 -8.21 8.44
N HIS A 52 5.44 -7.34 9.15
CA HIS A 52 4.43 -7.75 10.12
C HIS A 52 3.31 -8.56 9.45
N GLY A 53 2.79 -8.10 8.31
CA GLY A 53 1.78 -8.81 7.52
C GLY A 53 2.29 -10.15 7.00
N ALA A 54 3.48 -10.17 6.40
CA ALA A 54 4.10 -11.40 5.91
C ALA A 54 4.32 -12.44 7.03
N ILE A 55 4.89 -12.01 8.16
CA ILE A 55 5.13 -12.87 9.33
C ILE A 55 3.80 -13.39 9.89
N SER A 56 2.79 -12.53 10.01
CA SER A 56 1.47 -12.92 10.52
C SER A 56 0.80 -13.94 9.62
N ALA A 57 0.83 -13.73 8.29
CA ALA A 57 0.31 -14.68 7.32
C ALA A 57 0.99 -16.05 7.40
N ARG A 58 2.32 -16.08 7.61
CA ARG A 58 3.06 -17.34 7.79
C ARG A 58 2.77 -18.01 9.13
N LYS A 59 2.66 -17.24 10.22
CA LYS A 59 2.33 -17.76 11.56
C LYS A 59 0.95 -18.40 11.61
N GLU A 60 -0.02 -17.82 10.90
CA GLU A 60 -1.41 -18.29 10.85
C GLU A 60 -1.63 -19.34 9.75
N ASP A 61 -0.55 -19.83 9.11
CA ASP A 61 -0.58 -20.83 8.03
C ASP A 61 -1.57 -20.45 6.92
N LEU A 62 -1.51 -19.18 6.51
CA LEU A 62 -2.31 -18.65 5.41
C LEU A 62 -1.66 -19.02 4.07
N PRO A 63 -2.46 -19.05 2.98
CA PRO A 63 -1.93 -19.36 1.65
C PRO A 63 -0.77 -18.44 1.27
N ILE A 64 0.33 -19.02 0.76
CA ILE A 64 1.61 -18.32 0.47
C ILE A 64 1.45 -17.04 -0.35
N ARG A 65 0.43 -17.00 -1.21
CA ARG A 65 0.13 -15.86 -2.06
C ARG A 65 -0.14 -14.59 -1.23
N LEU A 66 -0.79 -14.71 -0.07
CA LEU A 66 -1.02 -13.59 0.86
C LEU A 66 0.31 -13.06 1.42
N THR A 67 1.25 -13.94 1.75
CA THR A 67 2.60 -13.53 2.18
C THR A 67 3.35 -12.81 1.06
N ILE A 68 3.23 -13.26 -0.18
CA ILE A 68 3.86 -12.61 -1.33
C ILE A 68 3.30 -11.20 -1.50
N GLY A 69 1.97 -11.04 -1.43
CA GLY A 69 1.32 -9.74 -1.55
C GLY A 69 1.82 -8.74 -0.51
N SER A 70 1.94 -9.13 0.76
CA SER A 70 2.46 -8.27 1.84
C SER A 70 3.91 -7.81 1.64
N LEU A 71 4.71 -8.48 0.80
CA LEU A 71 6.12 -8.16 0.57
C LEU A 71 6.38 -7.31 -0.67
N LEU A 72 5.36 -7.02 -1.48
CA LEU A 72 5.48 -6.10 -2.60
C LEU A 72 5.42 -4.66 -2.03
N ALA A 73 6.54 -3.96 -1.85
CA ALA A 73 6.57 -2.61 -1.21
C ALA A 73 7.34 -1.53 -2.02
N ASP A 74 6.66 -0.36 -2.21
CA ASP A 74 6.96 1.00 -2.75
C ASP A 74 7.19 1.40 -4.26
N GLU A 75 6.53 2.48 -4.73
CA GLU A 75 6.49 3.18 -6.06
C GLU A 75 6.17 2.34 -7.33
N LEU A 76 7.13 1.56 -7.86
CA LEU A 76 6.83 0.54 -8.91
C LEU A 76 5.98 -0.58 -8.30
N PRO A 77 6.33 -1.04 -7.10
CA PRO A 77 5.48 -1.83 -6.23
C PRO A 77 4.07 -1.32 -5.94
N MET A 78 3.73 -0.01 -5.98
CA MET A 78 2.33 0.41 -5.78
C MET A 78 1.41 -0.14 -6.88
N ILE A 79 1.89 -0.13 -8.13
CA ILE A 79 1.20 -0.75 -9.27
C ILE A 79 1.15 -2.27 -9.12
N PHE A 80 2.23 -2.88 -8.61
CA PHE A 80 2.30 -4.33 -8.45
C PHE A 80 1.38 -4.80 -7.32
N VAL A 81 1.32 -4.10 -6.19
CA VAL A 81 0.40 -4.37 -5.08
C VAL A 81 -1.04 -4.21 -5.54
N ALA A 82 -1.37 -3.07 -6.18
CA ALA A 82 -2.73 -2.82 -6.65
C ALA A 82 -3.19 -3.86 -7.69
N SER A 83 -2.33 -4.22 -8.65
CA SER A 83 -2.63 -5.26 -9.64
C SER A 83 -2.67 -6.67 -9.03
N TYR A 84 -1.83 -6.96 -8.02
CA TYR A 84 -1.86 -8.21 -7.27
C TYR A 84 -3.14 -8.36 -6.44
N GLY A 85 -3.58 -7.29 -5.77
CA GLY A 85 -4.88 -7.21 -5.11
C GLY A 85 -6.03 -7.47 -6.09
N LEU A 86 -5.96 -6.86 -7.28
CA LEU A 86 -6.93 -7.10 -8.35
C LEU A 86 -6.97 -8.58 -8.75
N PHE A 87 -5.80 -9.22 -8.92
CA PHE A 87 -5.70 -10.66 -9.16
C PHE A 87 -6.41 -11.46 -8.05
N CYS A 88 -6.17 -11.15 -6.78
CA CYS A 88 -6.80 -11.81 -5.65
C CYS A 88 -8.33 -11.65 -5.66
N LEU A 89 -8.84 -10.45 -5.92
CA LEU A 89 -10.27 -10.13 -5.96
C LEU A 89 -11.00 -10.75 -7.16
N PHE A 90 -10.33 -10.92 -8.30
CA PHE A 90 -10.90 -11.60 -9.47
C PHE A 90 -10.78 -13.13 -9.42
N ASP A 91 -9.80 -13.66 -8.69
CA ASP A 91 -9.61 -15.10 -8.42
C ASP A 91 -10.55 -15.61 -7.29
N THR A 92 -11.83 -15.26 -7.34
CA THR A 92 -12.82 -15.59 -6.30
C THR A 92 -13.86 -16.62 -6.77
N ALA A 93 -13.71 -17.17 -7.98
CA ALA A 93 -14.72 -18.01 -8.62
C ALA A 93 -14.67 -19.50 -8.25
N HIS A 94 -13.54 -19.98 -7.75
CA HIS A 94 -13.35 -21.38 -7.34
C HIS A 94 -12.85 -21.44 -5.90
N SER A 95 -13.24 -22.50 -5.19
CA SER A 95 -12.76 -22.79 -3.83
C SER A 95 -11.29 -23.19 -3.83
N GLY A 96 -10.58 -22.85 -2.75
CA GLY A 96 -9.17 -23.18 -2.58
C GLY A 96 -8.21 -22.28 -3.35
N PHE A 97 -6.94 -22.34 -2.95
CA PHE A 97 -5.90 -21.37 -3.32
C PHE A 97 -4.88 -21.90 -4.34
N GLY A 98 -5.11 -23.10 -4.88
CA GLY A 98 -4.23 -23.73 -5.86
C GLY A 98 -4.31 -23.10 -7.25
N LEU A 99 -3.24 -23.24 -8.03
CA LEU A 99 -3.12 -22.76 -9.42
C LEU A 99 -3.64 -23.78 -10.45
N SER A 100 -4.61 -24.63 -10.09
CA SER A 100 -5.08 -25.72 -10.97
C SER A 100 -6.13 -25.28 -11.99
N SER A 101 -6.81 -24.15 -11.75
CA SER A 101 -7.83 -23.64 -12.68
C SER A 101 -7.22 -22.84 -13.82
N LEU A 102 -7.67 -23.10 -15.05
CA LEU A 102 -7.31 -22.31 -16.23
C LEU A 102 -7.59 -20.82 -16.01
N ARG A 103 -8.70 -20.48 -15.35
CA ARG A 103 -9.03 -19.08 -15.06
C ARG A 103 -7.98 -18.42 -14.16
N THR A 104 -7.54 -19.10 -13.10
CA THR A 104 -6.50 -18.57 -12.20
C THR A 104 -5.18 -18.39 -12.94
N TRP A 105 -4.83 -19.33 -13.82
CA TRP A 105 -3.65 -19.21 -14.70
C TRP A 105 -3.74 -18.02 -15.66
N LEU A 106 -4.89 -17.82 -16.31
CA LEU A 106 -5.11 -16.68 -17.21
C LEU A 106 -5.03 -15.35 -16.46
N LEU A 107 -5.59 -15.27 -15.25
CA LEU A 107 -5.48 -14.07 -14.40
C LEU A 107 -4.04 -13.81 -13.95
N ALA A 108 -3.29 -14.86 -13.59
CA ALA A 108 -1.88 -14.73 -13.22
C ALA A 108 -1.01 -14.31 -14.42
N ALA A 109 -1.26 -14.88 -15.60
CA ALA A 109 -0.59 -14.48 -16.84
C ALA A 109 -0.91 -13.02 -17.21
N ALA A 110 -2.18 -12.62 -17.09
CA ALA A 110 -2.60 -11.24 -17.33
C ALA A 110 -1.93 -10.25 -16.37
N LEU A 111 -1.80 -10.60 -15.08
CA LEU A 111 -1.07 -9.82 -14.08
C LEU A 111 0.40 -9.62 -14.48
N VAL A 112 1.09 -10.70 -14.85
CA VAL A 112 2.51 -10.63 -15.26
C VAL A 112 2.67 -9.79 -16.51
N VAL A 113 1.84 -10.02 -17.54
CA VAL A 113 1.86 -9.26 -18.79
C VAL A 113 1.61 -7.78 -18.53
N PHE A 114 0.60 -7.45 -17.71
CA PHE A 114 0.32 -6.07 -17.32
C PHE A 114 1.53 -5.40 -16.65
N ASN A 115 2.13 -6.04 -15.66
CA ASN A 115 3.27 -5.48 -14.93
C ASN A 115 4.52 -5.32 -15.83
N VAL A 116 4.78 -6.26 -16.73
CA VAL A 116 5.87 -6.15 -17.71
C VAL A 116 5.63 -4.99 -18.67
N LEU A 117 4.42 -4.88 -19.23
CA LEU A 117 4.08 -3.83 -20.18
C LEU A 117 4.09 -2.45 -19.53
N PHE A 118 3.56 -2.32 -18.31
CA PHE A 118 3.59 -1.08 -17.54
C PHE A 118 5.02 -0.67 -17.21
N THR A 119 5.85 -1.61 -16.75
CA THR A 119 7.26 -1.30 -16.41
C THR A 119 8.01 -0.85 -17.66
N TRP A 120 7.83 -1.55 -18.77
CA TRP A 120 8.44 -1.18 -20.04
C TRP A 120 7.98 0.20 -20.52
N SER A 121 6.68 0.47 -20.51
CA SER A 121 6.16 1.77 -20.94
C SER A 121 6.64 2.90 -20.02
N TYR A 122 6.68 2.69 -18.70
CA TYR A 122 7.12 3.70 -17.75
C TYR A 122 8.61 4.04 -17.90
N ILE A 123 9.47 3.05 -18.19
CA ILE A 123 10.89 3.28 -18.49
C ILE A 123 11.08 4.16 -19.73
N VAL A 124 10.19 4.03 -20.72
CA VAL A 124 10.23 4.79 -21.98
C VAL A 124 9.65 6.20 -21.82
N PHE A 125 8.47 6.35 -21.23
CA PHE A 125 7.79 7.64 -21.13
C PHE A 125 8.28 8.51 -19.96
N ARG A 126 8.71 7.90 -18.85
CA ARG A 126 9.21 8.57 -17.62
C ARG A 126 8.35 9.75 -17.15
N ASP A 127 7.04 9.63 -17.34
CA ASP A 127 6.06 10.66 -16.97
C ASP A 127 5.34 10.25 -15.67
N PRO A 128 5.52 10.99 -14.56
CA PRO A 128 4.86 10.68 -13.29
C PRO A 128 3.33 10.78 -13.38
N VAL A 129 2.78 11.60 -14.28
CA VAL A 129 1.32 11.71 -14.47
C VAL A 129 0.76 10.43 -15.08
N TYR A 130 1.49 9.81 -16.02
CA TYR A 130 1.10 8.51 -16.58
C TYR A 130 1.01 7.44 -15.50
N HIS A 131 1.99 7.37 -14.58
CA HIS A 131 1.92 6.47 -13.42
C HIS A 131 0.69 6.74 -12.55
N GLN A 132 0.48 8.00 -12.17
CA GLN A 132 -0.66 8.40 -11.32
C GLN A 132 -2.01 8.01 -11.93
N VAL A 133 -2.18 8.16 -13.25
CA VAL A 133 -3.40 7.78 -13.96
C VAL A 133 -3.59 6.26 -13.93
N VAL A 134 -2.58 5.47 -14.27
CA VAL A 134 -2.67 4.00 -14.26
C VAL A 134 -2.94 3.49 -12.83
N PHE A 135 -2.26 4.07 -11.85
CA PHE A 135 -2.48 3.77 -10.44
C PHE A 135 -3.92 4.08 -10.01
N GLY A 136 -4.44 5.26 -10.35
CA GLY A 136 -5.82 5.65 -10.05
C GLY A 136 -6.86 4.70 -10.68
N LEU A 137 -6.62 4.23 -11.91
CA LEU A 137 -7.48 3.23 -12.56
C LEU A 137 -7.45 1.87 -11.82
N LEU A 138 -6.28 1.42 -11.36
CA LEU A 138 -6.18 0.20 -10.57
C LEU A 138 -6.94 0.32 -9.24
N VAL A 139 -6.73 1.43 -8.51
CA VAL A 139 -7.44 1.71 -7.24
C VAL A 139 -8.95 1.77 -7.45
N PHE A 140 -9.41 2.42 -8.52
CA PHE A 140 -10.84 2.47 -8.84
C PHE A 140 -11.39 1.06 -9.13
N THR A 141 -10.65 0.25 -9.89
CA THR A 141 -11.09 -1.10 -10.27
C THR A 141 -11.11 -2.05 -9.08
N THR A 142 -10.10 -2.01 -8.20
CA THR A 142 -10.10 -2.81 -6.96
C THR A 142 -11.26 -2.40 -6.07
N ALA A 143 -11.51 -1.10 -5.89
CA ALA A 143 -12.64 -0.60 -5.11
C ALA A 143 -14.00 -1.02 -5.66
N ALA A 144 -14.21 -0.84 -6.96
CA ALA A 144 -15.44 -1.26 -7.64
C ALA A 144 -15.66 -2.78 -7.51
N ARG A 145 -14.58 -3.55 -7.62
CA ARG A 145 -14.63 -5.01 -7.47
C ARG A 145 -14.95 -5.42 -6.02
N THR A 146 -14.31 -4.82 -5.03
CA THR A 146 -14.60 -5.06 -3.60
C THR A 146 -16.05 -4.71 -3.30
N TYR A 147 -16.55 -3.55 -3.76
CA TYR A 147 -17.95 -3.15 -3.59
C TYR A 147 -18.92 -4.17 -4.20
N TYR A 148 -18.66 -4.64 -5.42
CA TYR A 148 -19.45 -5.69 -6.06
C TYR A 148 -19.45 -6.99 -5.24
N LEU A 149 -18.28 -7.42 -4.75
CA LEU A 149 -18.17 -8.61 -3.92
C LEU A 149 -18.96 -8.47 -2.62
N LEU A 150 -18.88 -7.33 -1.93
CA LEU A 150 -19.60 -7.11 -0.68
C LEU A 150 -21.12 -7.05 -0.84
N ASN A 151 -21.62 -6.51 -1.96
CA ASN A 151 -23.04 -6.15 -2.10
C ASN A 151 -23.84 -6.99 -3.10
N GLY A 152 -23.21 -7.66 -4.07
CA GLY A 152 -23.93 -8.28 -5.19
C GLY A 152 -23.41 -9.63 -5.67
N ALA A 153 -22.29 -10.12 -5.15
CA ALA A 153 -21.73 -11.38 -5.60
C ALA A 153 -22.40 -12.60 -4.94
N LYS A 154 -22.76 -13.61 -5.75
CA LYS A 154 -23.30 -14.88 -5.23
C LYS A 154 -22.34 -15.58 -4.24
N GLY A 155 -21.04 -15.45 -4.44
CA GLY A 155 -20.01 -16.07 -3.61
C GLY A 155 -19.92 -15.52 -2.17
N THR A 156 -20.43 -14.31 -1.92
CA THR A 156 -20.43 -13.68 -0.59
C THR A 156 -21.78 -13.79 0.12
N ALA A 157 -22.79 -14.41 -0.50
CA ALA A 157 -24.09 -14.66 0.12
C ALA A 157 -23.98 -15.54 1.39
N LYS A 158 -22.97 -16.42 1.44
CA LYS A 158 -22.68 -17.25 2.63
C LYS A 158 -22.04 -16.49 3.80
N ILE A 159 -21.52 -15.28 3.56
CA ILE A 159 -20.82 -14.48 4.58
C ILE A 159 -21.85 -13.71 5.41
N PRO A 160 -21.90 -13.91 6.74
CA PRO A 160 -22.90 -13.29 7.59
C PRO A 160 -22.64 -11.77 7.74
N ALA A 161 -23.71 -11.03 8.07
CA ALA A 161 -23.67 -9.57 8.17
C ALA A 161 -22.58 -9.01 9.11
N PRO A 162 -22.28 -9.62 10.29
CA PRO A 162 -21.21 -9.12 11.15
C PRO A 162 -19.82 -9.18 10.51
N VAL A 163 -19.49 -10.27 9.82
CA VAL A 163 -18.20 -10.43 9.13
C VAL A 163 -18.11 -9.45 7.95
N ARG A 164 -19.19 -9.32 7.18
CA ARG A 164 -19.26 -8.35 6.08
C ARG A 164 -19.08 -6.91 6.58
N SER A 165 -19.63 -6.57 7.75
CA SER A 165 -19.46 -5.25 8.36
C SER A 165 -18.00 -4.98 8.76
N VAL A 166 -17.27 -5.99 9.26
CA VAL A 166 -15.84 -5.85 9.55
C VAL A 166 -15.05 -5.54 8.27
N ILE A 167 -15.25 -6.33 7.21
CA ILE A 167 -14.58 -6.12 5.92
C ILE A 167 -14.91 -4.73 5.35
N ALA A 168 -16.19 -4.32 5.39
CA ALA A 168 -16.62 -3.00 4.93
C ALA A 168 -16.02 -1.84 5.75
N ARG A 169 -15.82 -2.03 7.06
CA ARG A 169 -15.14 -1.03 7.92
C ARG A 169 -13.65 -0.91 7.57
N MET A 170 -12.98 -2.03 7.31
CA MET A 170 -11.57 -2.01 6.86
C MET A 170 -11.45 -1.31 5.51
N PHE A 171 -12.34 -1.64 4.56
CA PHE A 171 -12.44 -0.97 3.27
C PHE A 171 -12.63 0.55 3.42
N GLY A 172 -13.60 0.97 4.24
CA GLY A 172 -13.85 2.38 4.53
C GLY A 172 -12.68 3.09 5.21
N LEU A 173 -12.03 2.44 6.18
CA LEU A 173 -10.84 2.97 6.85
C LEU A 173 -9.69 3.15 5.86
N GLY A 174 -9.45 2.16 4.99
CA GLY A 174 -8.47 2.26 3.92
C GLY A 174 -8.74 3.49 3.04
N PHE A 175 -9.98 3.65 2.56
CA PHE A 175 -10.37 4.83 1.77
C PHE A 175 -10.07 6.17 2.47
N VAL A 176 -10.38 6.26 3.77
CA VAL A 176 -10.10 7.47 4.56
C VAL A 176 -8.60 7.71 4.68
N LEU A 177 -7.81 6.69 5.00
CA LEU A 177 -6.36 6.79 5.15
C LEU A 177 -5.67 7.22 3.85
N PHE A 178 -6.07 6.62 2.72
CA PHE A 178 -5.56 7.00 1.40
C PHE A 178 -5.96 8.44 1.05
N GLY A 179 -7.21 8.83 1.29
CA GLY A 179 -7.69 10.19 1.04
C GLY A 179 -6.94 11.24 1.85
N VAL A 180 -6.71 10.99 3.15
CA VAL A 180 -5.92 11.87 4.02
C VAL A 180 -4.48 11.98 3.53
N GLY A 181 -3.83 10.85 3.24
CA GLY A 181 -2.49 10.84 2.67
C GLY A 181 -2.44 11.64 1.37
N PHE A 182 -3.36 11.38 0.44
CA PHE A 182 -3.38 12.01 -0.89
C PHE A 182 -3.57 13.52 -0.80
N ILE A 183 -4.42 13.99 0.13
CA ILE A 183 -4.58 15.42 0.40
C ILE A 183 -3.26 16.00 0.91
N ILE A 184 -2.61 15.37 1.89
CA ILE A 184 -1.33 15.83 2.44
C ILE A 184 -0.25 15.89 1.35
N TRP A 185 -0.15 14.85 0.52
CA TRP A 185 0.78 14.80 -0.60
C TRP A 185 0.54 15.94 -1.60
N ASN A 186 -0.70 16.23 -1.97
CA ASN A 186 -1.02 17.35 -2.85
C ASN A 186 -0.70 18.71 -2.20
N LEU A 187 -0.96 18.87 -0.90
CA LEU A 187 -0.62 20.08 -0.17
C LEU A 187 0.91 20.30 -0.15
N ASP A 188 1.68 19.24 0.01
CA ASP A 188 3.15 19.27 -0.02
C ASP A 188 3.67 19.73 -1.39
N ASN A 189 3.11 19.19 -2.47
CA ASN A 189 3.48 19.57 -3.84
C ASN A 189 3.08 21.01 -4.19
N VAL A 190 1.85 21.42 -3.87
CA VAL A 190 1.30 22.72 -4.29
C VAL A 190 1.81 23.87 -3.42
N TYR A 191 1.98 23.65 -2.12
CA TYR A 191 2.31 24.70 -1.15
C TYR A 191 3.72 24.56 -0.57
N CYS A 192 4.65 23.92 -1.30
CA CYS A 192 5.99 23.66 -0.83
C CYS A 192 6.73 24.92 -0.34
N ASP A 193 6.61 26.05 -1.06
CA ASP A 193 7.24 27.32 -0.64
C ASP A 193 6.73 27.81 0.71
N ILE A 194 5.42 27.68 0.97
CA ILE A 194 4.79 28.09 2.22
C ILE A 194 5.21 27.13 3.34
N LEU A 195 5.18 25.83 3.09
CA LEU A 195 5.60 24.80 4.04
C LEU A 195 7.07 24.98 4.41
N THR A 196 7.95 25.23 3.43
CA THR A 196 9.38 25.49 3.64
C THR A 196 9.62 26.74 4.49
N ARG A 197 8.88 27.82 4.27
CA ARG A 197 8.94 28.99 5.17
C ARG A 197 8.46 28.65 6.59
N GLY A 198 7.41 27.86 6.70
CA GLY A 198 6.93 27.33 7.99
C GLY A 198 8.00 26.51 8.71
N LYS A 199 8.66 25.58 8.01
CA LYS A 199 9.76 24.74 8.52
C LYS A 199 10.91 25.59 9.05
N ASN A 200 11.32 26.60 8.30
CA ASN A 200 12.34 27.56 8.75
C ASN A 200 11.93 28.33 10.02
N ALA A 201 10.65 28.69 10.15
CA ALA A 201 10.16 29.47 11.28
C ALA A 201 10.05 28.66 12.57
N VAL A 202 9.59 27.40 12.49
CA VAL A 202 9.41 26.54 13.67
C VAL A 202 10.68 25.78 14.07
N GLY A 203 11.55 25.47 13.09
CA GLY A 203 12.79 24.71 13.30
C GLY A 203 12.57 23.25 13.71
N TRP A 204 13.65 22.48 13.78
CA TRP A 204 13.61 21.10 14.27
C TRP A 204 13.56 21.05 15.81
N PRO A 205 12.81 20.10 16.40
CA PRO A 205 12.15 18.95 15.75
C PRO A 205 10.75 19.22 15.20
N LEU A 206 10.15 20.38 15.46
CA LEU A 206 8.74 20.66 15.13
C LEU A 206 8.47 20.73 13.61
N ALA A 207 9.48 21.08 12.81
CA ALA A 207 9.43 21.10 11.35
C ALA A 207 9.01 19.74 10.74
N PHE A 208 9.21 18.63 11.45
CA PHE A 208 8.73 17.30 11.07
C PHE A 208 7.23 17.27 10.75
N LEU A 209 6.42 18.03 11.48
CA LEU A 209 4.97 18.07 11.27
C LEU A 209 4.58 18.70 9.93
N LEU A 210 5.51 19.39 9.27
CA LEU A 210 5.32 20.05 7.99
C LEU A 210 5.95 19.28 6.82
N GLU A 211 6.58 18.13 7.06
CA GLU A 211 7.10 17.24 6.00
C GLU A 211 5.96 16.38 5.45
N GLY A 212 5.13 16.96 4.57
CA GLY A 212 3.91 16.34 4.07
C GLY A 212 4.17 15.04 3.32
N HIS A 213 5.24 14.98 2.53
CA HIS A 213 5.62 13.76 1.80
C HIS A 213 5.99 12.60 2.75
N ALA A 214 6.63 12.87 3.87
CA ALA A 214 6.90 11.85 4.88
C ALA A 214 5.61 11.31 5.52
N TRP A 215 4.64 12.19 5.80
CA TRP A 215 3.31 11.77 6.28
C TRP A 215 2.53 10.97 5.23
N TRP A 216 2.67 11.31 3.94
CA TRP A 216 2.13 10.52 2.84
C TRP A 216 2.59 9.06 2.90
N HIS A 217 3.88 8.78 3.13
CA HIS A 217 4.37 7.41 3.31
C HIS A 217 3.67 6.71 4.48
N ILE A 218 3.51 7.38 5.63
CA ILE A 218 2.87 6.77 6.80
C ILE A 218 1.40 6.43 6.55
N PHE A 219 0.64 7.37 5.97
CA PHE A 219 -0.79 7.16 5.69
C PHE A 219 -1.02 6.12 4.59
N THR A 220 -0.21 6.13 3.53
CA THR A 220 -0.33 5.14 2.45
C THR A 220 0.12 3.76 2.89
N ALA A 221 1.20 3.63 3.66
CA ALA A 221 1.61 2.36 4.23
C ALA A 221 0.50 1.75 5.11
N ARG A 222 -0.11 2.58 5.98
CA ARG A 222 -1.22 2.12 6.82
C ARG A 222 -2.47 1.79 6.02
N ASN A 223 -2.75 2.54 4.95
CA ASN A 223 -3.81 2.22 4.00
C ASN A 223 -3.58 0.84 3.36
N TRP A 224 -2.40 0.60 2.79
CA TRP A 224 -2.08 -0.63 2.08
C TRP A 224 -2.18 -1.85 2.98
N ASP A 225 -1.59 -1.77 4.18
CA ASP A 225 -1.73 -2.80 5.22
C ASP A 225 -3.20 -3.13 5.52
N THR A 226 -4.05 -2.09 5.67
CA THR A 226 -5.47 -2.27 5.96
C THR A 226 -6.25 -2.86 4.77
N ILE A 227 -5.94 -2.43 3.55
CA ILE A 227 -6.63 -2.84 2.33
C ILE A 227 -6.20 -4.24 1.87
N ASP A 228 -4.92 -4.58 2.02
CA ASP A 228 -4.43 -5.93 1.75
C ASP A 228 -5.08 -6.93 2.70
N ASP A 229 -5.11 -6.64 4.00
CA ASP A 229 -5.83 -7.47 4.96
C ASP A 229 -7.33 -7.55 4.67
N GLU A 230 -7.95 -6.49 4.16
CA GLU A 230 -9.35 -6.50 3.71
C GLU A 230 -9.53 -7.49 2.54
N TRP A 231 -8.72 -7.37 1.49
CA TRP A 231 -8.74 -8.26 0.33
C TRP A 231 -8.48 -9.71 0.71
N TYR A 232 -7.52 -9.94 1.60
CA TYR A 232 -7.18 -11.28 2.07
C TYR A 232 -8.32 -11.87 2.88
N HIS A 233 -8.91 -11.10 3.80
CA HIS A 233 -10.03 -11.56 4.62
C HIS A 233 -11.24 -11.90 3.73
N LEU A 234 -11.55 -11.03 2.77
CA LEU A 234 -12.63 -11.25 1.81
C LEU A 234 -12.39 -12.50 0.96
N THR A 235 -11.19 -12.66 0.41
CA THR A 235 -10.86 -13.82 -0.45
C THR A 235 -10.81 -15.13 0.33
N LEU A 236 -10.33 -15.13 1.58
CA LEU A 236 -10.40 -16.27 2.50
C LEU A 236 -11.84 -16.65 2.80
N CYS A 237 -12.70 -15.68 3.13
CA CYS A 237 -14.12 -15.95 3.38
C CYS A 237 -14.85 -16.52 2.16
N ILE A 238 -14.49 -16.09 0.94
CA ILE A 238 -15.12 -16.57 -0.30
C ILE A 238 -14.60 -17.96 -0.69
N LYS A 239 -13.27 -18.14 -0.74
CA LYS A 239 -12.64 -19.33 -1.31
C LYS A 239 -12.51 -20.50 -0.33
N ASP A 240 -12.57 -20.22 0.96
CA ASP A 240 -12.61 -21.20 2.05
C ASP A 240 -13.93 -21.04 2.84
N ASP A 241 -13.89 -20.98 4.17
CA ASP A 241 -15.04 -20.70 5.04
C ASP A 241 -14.73 -19.50 5.95
N TYR A 242 -15.67 -18.56 6.05
CA TYR A 242 -15.54 -17.38 6.90
C TYR A 242 -15.35 -17.73 8.38
N ARG A 243 -15.82 -18.90 8.84
CA ARG A 243 -15.69 -19.36 10.23
C ARG A 243 -14.25 -19.66 10.63
N ASN A 244 -13.40 -19.93 9.65
CA ASN A 244 -12.00 -20.25 9.89
C ASN A 244 -11.17 -19.02 10.22
N TYR A 245 -11.71 -17.80 10.06
CA TYR A 245 -10.93 -16.57 10.17
C TYR A 245 -11.62 -15.53 11.03
N LYS A 246 -10.83 -14.74 11.74
CA LYS A 246 -11.29 -13.54 12.44
C LYS A 246 -10.22 -12.46 12.35
N LEU A 247 -10.60 -11.22 12.64
CA LEU A 247 -9.65 -10.13 12.76
C LEU A 247 -9.00 -10.17 14.15
N GLY A 248 -7.70 -10.41 14.21
CA GLY A 248 -6.86 -10.23 15.38
C GLY A 248 -6.24 -8.85 15.40
N SER A 249 -5.48 -8.55 16.46
CA SER A 249 -4.66 -7.35 16.57
C SER A 249 -3.35 -7.67 17.27
N SER A 250 -2.24 -7.21 16.72
CA SER A 250 -0.89 -7.36 17.26
C SER A 250 -0.19 -6.01 17.15
N LEU A 251 0.38 -5.51 18.24
CA LEU A 251 1.06 -4.19 18.26
C LEU A 251 0.19 -3.02 17.75
N GLY A 252 -1.14 -3.12 17.88
CA GLY A 252 -2.09 -2.12 17.36
C GLY A 252 -2.38 -2.22 15.85
N VAL A 253 -1.81 -3.21 15.17
CA VAL A 253 -2.02 -3.50 13.76
C VAL A 253 -2.98 -4.69 13.66
N PRO A 254 -4.12 -4.55 12.95
CA PRO A 254 -5.00 -5.69 12.70
C PRO A 254 -4.25 -6.72 11.87
N TYR A 255 -4.62 -7.99 12.02
CA TYR A 255 -4.15 -9.05 11.13
C TYR A 255 -5.18 -10.17 11.07
N ILE A 256 -5.13 -11.00 10.04
CA ILE A 256 -6.04 -12.13 9.90
C ILE A 256 -5.55 -13.30 10.75
N GLN A 257 -6.39 -13.74 11.69
CA GLN A 257 -6.12 -14.89 12.55
C GLN A 257 -6.98 -16.09 12.17
N LYS A 258 -6.38 -17.27 12.12
CA LYS A 258 -7.07 -18.55 11.90
C LYS A 258 -7.69 -19.03 13.20
N VAL A 259 -8.98 -19.34 13.19
CA VAL A 259 -9.78 -19.75 14.36
C VAL A 259 -9.80 -21.27 14.51
N SER A 260 -9.84 -21.99 13.39
CA SER A 260 -9.81 -23.46 13.34
C SER A 260 -8.35 -23.93 13.37
N GLY A 261 -7.80 -24.15 14.57
CA GLY A 261 -6.44 -24.67 14.68
C GLY A 261 -5.69 -24.53 16.02
N LYS A 262 -6.29 -24.04 17.11
CA LYS A 262 -5.75 -24.42 18.42
C LYS A 262 -5.97 -25.92 18.55
N LYS A 263 -4.93 -26.72 18.31
CA LYS A 263 -4.84 -28.05 18.90
C LYS A 263 -5.13 -27.86 20.39
N THR A 264 -6.24 -28.42 20.84
CA THR A 264 -6.34 -28.86 22.23
C THR A 264 -5.18 -29.81 22.48
N GLU A 265 -4.50 -29.56 23.60
CA GLU A 265 -3.29 -30.23 24.14
C GLU A 265 -1.94 -29.67 23.68
#